data_AF-A0A537V603-F1
#
_entry.id   AF-A0A537V603-F1
#
_cell.length_a   1.000
_cell.length_b   1.000
_cell.length_c   1.000
_cell.angle_alpha   90.00
_cell.angle_beta   90.00
_cell.angle_gamma   90.00
#
_symmetry.space_group_name_H-M   'P 1'
#
loop_
_entity.id
_entity.type
_entity.pdbx_description
1 polymer ?
#
loop_
_entity_poly.entity_id
_entity_poly.type
_entity_poly.pdbx_seq_one_letter_code
_entity_poly.pdbx_strand_id
1 'polypeptide(L)' 'MPQQQSARERAEAFCRRFGLRVPILQAPMAGASPIGLAAAVGNAGG' A
#
# COMPACT_ATOMS: atom_id res chain seq x y z
N MET A 1 -25.78 0.98 -14.55
CA MET A 1 -24.55 1.69 -14.13
C MET A 1 -23.83 0.82 -13.12
N PRO A 2 -22.54 0.46 -13.30
CA PRO A 2 -21.81 -0.22 -12.25
C PRO A 2 -21.87 0.62 -10.97
N GLN A 3 -22.18 -0.04 -9.84
CA GLN A 3 -22.23 0.62 -8.54
C GLN A 3 -20.80 1.06 -8.18
N GLN A 4 -20.58 2.35 -7.99
CA GLN A 4 -19.27 2.92 -7.67
C GLN A 4 -18.87 2.50 -6.24
N GLN A 5 -17.77 1.76 -6.09
CA GLN A 5 -17.22 1.45 -4.77
C GLN A 5 -16.79 2.73 -4.04
N SER A 6 -17.13 2.82 -2.76
CA SER A 6 -16.64 3.86 -1.86
C SER A 6 -15.11 3.83 -1.76
N ALA A 7 -14.51 4.93 -1.32
CA ALA A 7 -13.06 5.00 -1.13
C ALA A 7 -12.55 3.94 -0.14
N ARG A 8 -13.32 3.64 0.92
CA ARG A 8 -12.95 2.64 1.94
C ARG A 8 -12.94 1.23 1.36
N GLU A 9 -13.98 0.85 0.60
CA GLU A 9 -14.05 -0.47 -0.03
C GLU A 9 -12.89 -0.71 -1.01
N ARG A 10 -12.51 0.32 -1.78
CA ARG A 10 -11.35 0.21 -2.68
C ARG A 10 -10.04 0.03 -1.90
N ALA A 11 -9.86 0.78 -0.81
CA ALA A 11 -8.68 0.67 0.05
C ALA A 11 -8.58 -0.72 0.72
N GLU A 12 -9.69 -1.25 1.23
CA GLU A 12 -9.74 -2.60 1.82
C GLU A 12 -9.44 -3.69 0.79
N ALA A 13 -9.99 -3.57 -0.43
CA ALA A 13 -9.69 -4.49 -1.52
C ALA A 13 -8.20 -4.46 -1.91
N PHE A 14 -7.59 -3.27 -1.92
CA PHE A 14 -6.15 -3.09 -2.17
C PHE A 14 -5.31 -3.78 -1.10
N CYS A 15 -5.57 -3.51 0.19
CA CYS A 15 -4.88 -4.15 1.30
C CYS A 15 -4.98 -5.68 1.24
N ARG A 16 -6.18 -6.22 1.00
CA ARG A 16 -6.41 -7.66 0.85
C ARG A 16 -5.63 -8.27 -0.32
N ARG A 17 -5.56 -7.57 -1.44
CA ARG A 17 -4.86 -8.06 -2.64
C ARG A 17 -3.34 -8.16 -2.43
N PHE A 18 -2.75 -7.22 -1.69
CA PHE A 18 -1.30 -7.11 -1.53
C PHE A 18 -0.79 -7.56 -0.15
N GLY A 19 -1.67 -8.04 0.74
CA GLY A 19 -1.30 -8.48 2.09
C GLY A 19 -0.90 -7.34 3.03
N LEU A 20 -1.42 -6.13 2.80
CA LEU A 20 -1.12 -4.93 3.57
C LEU A 20 -2.12 -4.75 4.71
N ARG A 21 -1.72 -4.05 5.77
CA ARG A 21 -2.56 -3.56 6.86
C ARG A 21 -3.06 -2.14 6.60
N VAL A 22 -2.29 -1.32 5.88
CA VAL A 22 -2.66 0.05 5.50
C VAL A 22 -2.52 0.25 3.99
N PRO A 23 -3.36 1.10 3.35
CA PRO A 23 -3.38 1.27 1.90
C PRO A 23 -2.31 2.28 1.45
N ILE A 24 -1.08 2.11 1.92
CA ILE A 24 0.08 2.94 1.59
C ILE A 24 1.10 2.05 0.89
N LEU A 25 1.85 2.62 -0.05
CA LEU A 25 2.93 1.92 -0.74
C LEU A 25 4.09 2.90 -0.93
N GLN A 26 5.29 2.48 -0.52
CA GLN A 26 6.50 3.24 -0.76
C GLN A 26 6.86 3.19 -2.25
N ALA A 27 7.01 4.35 -2.88
CA ALA A 27 7.38 4.44 -4.29
C ALA A 27 8.89 4.16 -4.49
N PRO A 28 9.29 3.40 -5.53
CA PRO A 28 10.70 3.24 -5.86
C PRO A 28 11.25 4.57 -6.39
N MET A 29 12.23 5.13 -5.66
CA MET A 29 12.92 6.37 -6.03
C MET A 29 14.43 6.10 -6.07
N ALA A 30 15.01 6.17 -7.26
CA ALA A 30 16.45 5.95 -7.46
C ALA A 30 17.27 6.87 -6.55
N GLY A 31 18.18 6.28 -5.77
CA GLY A 31 19.03 7.01 -4.81
C GLY A 31 18.34 7.44 -3.51
N ALA A 32 17.02 7.27 -3.36
CA ALA A 32 16.27 7.72 -2.18
C ALA A 32 15.48 6.60 -1.47
N SER A 33 15.47 5.39 -2.00
CA SER A 33 14.76 4.21 -1.43
C SER A 33 15.76 3.13 -0.98
N PRO A 34 16.51 3.34 0.12
CA PRO A 34 17.42 2.32 0.64
C PRO A 34 16.63 1.12 1.20
N ILE A 35 17.28 -0.04 1.27
CA ILE A 35 16.67 -1.30 1.77
C ILE A 35 16.07 -1.12 3.16
N GLY A 36 16.75 -0.39 4.05
CA GLY A 36 16.25 -0.13 5.41
C GLY A 36 14.90 0.62 5.42
N LEU A 37 14.69 1.55 4.48
CA LEU A 37 13.43 2.28 4.36
C LEU A 37 12.31 1.35 3.86
N ALA A 38 12.58 0.57 2.83
CA ALA A 38 11.60 -0.39 2.30
C ALA A 38 11.20 -1.43 3.37
N ALA A 39 12.16 -1.94 4.14
CA ALA A 39 11.91 -2.86 5.24
C ALA A 39 11.08 -2.21 6.36
N ALA A 40 11.39 -0.96 6.73
CA ALA A 40 10.63 -0.24 7.75
C ALA A 40 9.16 -0.05 7.36
N VAL A 41 8.90 0.32 6.10
CA VAL A 41 7.53 0.49 5.57
C VAL A 41 6.78 -0.86 5.52
N GLY A 42 7.42 -1.92 5.00
CA GLY A 42 6.84 -3.26 4.98
C GLY A 42 6.50 -3.77 6.39
N ASN A 43 7.39 -3.57 7.36
CA ASN A 43 7.16 -3.92 8.76
C ASN A 43 6.04 -3.10 9.40
N ALA A 44 5.83 -1.85 8.98
CA ALA A 44 4.70 -1.03 9.39
C ALA A 44 3.37 -1.52 8.81
N GLY A 45 3.40 -2.29 7.71
CA GLY A 45 2.26 -3.03 7.19
C GLY A 45 1.83 -2.60 5.79
N GLY A 46 2.70 -1.94 5.04
CA GLY A 46 2.44 -1.54 3.66
C GLY A 46 3.11 -0.23 3.31
#